data_AF-A0A9D8I3S3-F1
#
_entry.id   AF-A0A9D8I3S3-F1
#
_cell.length_a   1.000
_cell.length_b   1.000
_cell.length_c   1.000
_cell.angle_alpha   90.00
_cell.angle_beta   90.00
_cell.angle_gamma   90.00
#
_symmetry.space_group_name_H-M   'P 1'
#
loop_
_entity.id
_entity.type
_entity.pdbx_description
1 polymer ?
#
loop_
_entity_poly.entity_id
_entity_poly.type
_entity_poly.pdbx_seq_one_letter_code
_entity_poly.pdbx_strand_id
1 'polypeptide(L)'
;MARGNKTSSIPRARGKKSSKRSRLSKAVADRTRPTPRAERLLPRLLGRTLMLIGAVVVVISFGNSFLVLPTTSWLGQREEVDARTTELETIKRATDELQTEVDRLNTPEGIEDAAREELGYVMAGEQRRQIVGDSRAPIELPTGWPYDLVTQIVSIRMNEAAAENPPPANPDPVTPVTALLP
;
A
#
# COMPACT_ATOMS: atom_id res chain seq x y z
N MET A 1 -24.48 122.14 -45.48
CA MET A 1 -25.46 121.98 -44.37
C MET A 1 -26.27 120.73 -44.63
N ALA A 2 -26.31 119.81 -43.66
CA ALA A 2 -27.13 118.60 -43.73
C ALA A 2 -28.58 118.90 -43.31
N ARG A 3 -29.55 118.21 -43.93
CA ARG A 3 -30.63 117.42 -43.29
C ARG A 3 -31.89 117.33 -44.18
N GLY A 4 -32.36 116.11 -44.36
CA GLY A 4 -33.65 115.76 -44.98
C GLY A 4 -33.79 114.24 -45.01
N ASN A 5 -34.76 113.70 -44.30
CA ASN A 5 -34.80 112.39 -43.65
C ASN A 5 -36.03 111.56 -44.06
N LYS A 6 -35.77 110.28 -44.40
CA LYS A 6 -36.52 109.01 -44.17
C LYS A 6 -38.06 109.00 -44.26
N THR A 7 -38.63 108.14 -45.13
CA THR A 7 -39.50 106.98 -44.76
C THR A 7 -40.25 106.37 -45.95
N SER A 8 -40.21 105.04 -46.05
CA SER A 8 -41.26 104.09 -46.53
C SER A 8 -40.54 102.84 -47.09
N SER A 9 -40.44 101.76 -46.31
CA SER A 9 -41.27 100.52 -46.44
C SER A 9 -40.57 99.49 -47.36
N ILE A 10 -40.19 98.24 -47.06
CA ILE A 10 -40.35 97.22 -46.00
C ILE A 10 -39.22 96.17 -46.26
N PRO A 11 -38.62 95.52 -45.24
CA PRO A 11 -37.71 94.38 -45.47
C PRO A 11 -38.49 93.05 -45.63
N ARG A 12 -38.20 92.27 -46.68
CA ARG A 12 -38.73 90.91 -46.83
C ARG A 12 -37.66 89.87 -46.49
N ALA A 13 -37.78 89.27 -45.31
CA ALA A 13 -36.99 88.10 -44.91
C ALA A 13 -37.41 86.87 -45.73
N ARG A 14 -36.45 86.20 -46.40
CA ARG A 14 -36.65 84.84 -46.93
C ARG A 14 -36.24 83.83 -45.86
N GLY A 15 -37.24 83.16 -45.31
CA GLY A 15 -37.09 82.13 -44.29
C GLY A 15 -36.37 80.88 -44.80
N LYS A 16 -35.41 80.40 -44.01
CA LYS A 16 -34.88 79.04 -44.07
C LYS A 16 -35.95 78.09 -43.52
N LYS A 17 -36.46 77.17 -44.34
CA LYS A 17 -37.29 76.06 -43.87
C LYS A 17 -36.40 74.85 -43.61
N SER A 18 -36.33 74.45 -42.35
CA SER A 18 -35.86 73.14 -41.93
C SER A 18 -36.94 72.10 -42.25
N SER A 19 -36.55 70.96 -42.81
CA SER A 19 -37.42 69.77 -42.86
C SER A 19 -36.68 68.58 -42.23
N LYS A 20 -36.52 68.64 -40.92
CA LYS A 20 -36.20 67.48 -40.10
C LYS A 20 -37.47 66.63 -39.92
N ARG A 21 -37.99 66.05 -41.01
CA ARG A 21 -39.17 65.16 -40.99
C ARG A 21 -39.15 64.17 -42.17
N SER A 22 -38.09 63.37 -42.26
CA SER A 22 -37.96 62.33 -43.32
C SER A 22 -37.23 61.07 -42.82
N ARG A 23 -37.20 60.81 -41.51
CA ARG A 23 -36.53 59.61 -40.95
C ARG A 23 -37.50 58.51 -40.51
N LEU A 24 -38.78 58.85 -40.30
CA LEU A 24 -39.80 57.88 -39.85
C LEU A 24 -40.48 57.15 -41.02
N SER A 25 -40.59 57.77 -42.21
CA SER A 25 -41.17 57.14 -43.40
C SER A 25 -40.22 56.18 -44.12
N LYS A 26 -38.92 56.21 -43.80
CA LYS A 26 -37.91 55.32 -44.41
C LYS A 26 -37.87 53.93 -43.77
N ALA A 27 -38.29 53.80 -42.51
CA ALA A 27 -38.33 52.51 -41.81
C ALA A 27 -39.49 51.61 -42.28
N VAL A 28 -40.57 52.20 -42.83
CA VAL A 28 -41.75 51.47 -43.30
C VAL A 28 -41.66 51.15 -44.81
N ALA A 29 -40.95 51.97 -45.58
CA ALA A 29 -40.77 51.77 -47.02
C ALA A 29 -39.70 50.72 -47.40
N ASP A 30 -38.99 50.16 -46.41
CA ASP A 30 -37.83 49.27 -46.62
C ASP A 30 -38.12 47.81 -46.23
N ARG A 31 -39.38 47.37 -46.38
CA ARG A 31 -39.79 45.97 -46.17
C ARG A 31 -39.92 45.17 -47.48
N THR A 32 -39.91 45.86 -48.62
CA THR A 32 -40.03 45.25 -49.96
C THR A 32 -38.71 45.24 -50.74
N ARG A 33 -37.62 45.74 -50.16
CA ARG A 33 -36.29 45.61 -50.74
C ARG A 33 -35.67 44.30 -50.25
N PRO A 34 -35.18 43.40 -51.13
CA PRO A 34 -34.37 42.29 -50.68
C PRO A 34 -33.16 42.86 -49.94
N THR A 35 -32.99 42.42 -48.71
CA THR A 35 -31.96 42.89 -47.78
C THR A 35 -30.57 42.89 -48.44
N PRO A 36 -29.79 43.98 -48.35
CA PRO A 36 -28.38 43.88 -48.67
C PRO A 36 -27.74 42.97 -47.63
N ARG A 37 -27.03 41.99 -48.17
CA ARG A 37 -26.28 40.90 -47.54
C ARG A 37 -25.14 41.43 -46.64
N ALA A 38 -25.46 42.23 -45.63
CA ALA A 38 -24.51 43.03 -44.84
C ALA A 38 -24.20 42.48 -43.43
N GLU A 39 -24.54 41.22 -43.15
CA GLU A 39 -24.09 40.49 -41.96
C GLU A 39 -23.16 39.31 -42.31
N ARG A 40 -22.35 39.46 -43.36
CA ARG A 40 -21.31 38.48 -43.73
C ARG A 40 -19.92 38.89 -43.29
N LEU A 41 -19.79 39.39 -42.06
CA LEU A 41 -18.51 39.78 -41.48
C LEU A 41 -18.04 38.85 -40.36
N LEU A 42 -18.47 37.59 -40.36
CA LEU A 42 -17.58 36.54 -39.89
C LEU A 42 -16.90 35.96 -41.13
N PRO A 43 -15.56 36.10 -41.27
CA PRO A 43 -14.86 35.50 -42.38
C PRO A 43 -15.12 34.00 -42.29
N ARG A 44 -15.51 33.38 -43.40
CA ARG A 44 -15.86 31.95 -43.50
C ARG A 44 -14.72 31.02 -43.01
N LEU A 45 -13.52 31.57 -42.85
CA LEU A 45 -12.35 30.94 -42.23
C LEU A 45 -12.47 30.82 -40.70
N LEU A 46 -13.03 31.81 -39.99
CA LEU A 46 -13.20 31.75 -38.52
C LEU A 46 -14.20 30.66 -38.11
N GLY A 47 -15.27 30.48 -38.88
CA GLY A 47 -16.21 29.38 -38.66
C GLY A 47 -15.55 28.01 -38.88
N ARG A 48 -14.66 27.91 -39.88
CA ARG A 48 -13.92 26.68 -40.18
C ARG A 48 -12.82 26.39 -39.16
N THR A 49 -12.13 27.40 -38.63
CA THR A 49 -11.16 27.23 -37.54
C THR A 49 -11.86 26.86 -36.23
N LEU A 50 -13.00 27.48 -35.90
CA LEU A 50 -13.78 27.07 -34.71
C LEU A 50 -14.28 25.63 -34.84
N MET A 51 -14.75 25.24 -36.04
CA MET A 51 -15.19 23.88 -36.29
C MET A 51 -14.02 22.88 -36.21
N LEU A 52 -12.83 23.25 -36.71
CA LEU A 52 -11.63 22.42 -36.62
C LEU A 52 -11.19 22.27 -35.15
N ILE A 53 -11.15 23.36 -34.39
CA ILE A 53 -10.82 23.32 -32.96
C ILE A 53 -11.83 22.44 -32.21
N GLY A 54 -13.13 22.60 -32.48
CA GLY A 54 -14.17 21.74 -31.92
C GLY A 54 -13.97 20.27 -32.28
N ALA A 55 -13.65 19.97 -33.54
CA ALA A 55 -13.36 18.60 -33.99
C ALA A 55 -12.11 18.01 -33.32
N VAL A 56 -11.04 18.80 -33.17
CA VAL A 56 -9.81 18.38 -32.46
C VAL A 56 -10.10 18.10 -30.99
N VAL A 57 -10.87 18.94 -30.31
CA VAL A 57 -11.27 18.71 -28.92
C VAL A 57 -12.09 17.44 -28.78
N VAL A 58 -13.01 17.16 -29.71
CA VAL A 58 -13.78 15.90 -29.73
C VAL A 58 -12.86 14.70 -29.94
N VAL A 59 -11.93 14.76 -30.90
CA VAL A 59 -10.98 13.66 -31.18
C VAL A 59 -10.05 13.43 -30.00
N ILE A 60 -9.54 14.48 -29.37
CA ILE A 60 -8.68 14.36 -28.18
C ILE A 60 -9.49 13.77 -27.02
N SER A 61 -10.71 14.25 -26.74
CA SER A 61 -11.55 13.68 -25.69
C SER A 61 -11.90 12.21 -25.96
N PHE A 62 -12.22 11.84 -27.20
CA PHE A 62 -12.52 10.47 -27.56
C PHE A 62 -11.28 9.58 -27.50
N GLY A 63 -10.14 10.06 -28.01
CA GLY A 63 -8.86 9.38 -27.93
C GLY A 63 -8.41 9.18 -26.49
N ASN A 64 -8.52 10.20 -25.64
CA ASN A 64 -8.16 10.10 -24.23
C ASN A 64 -9.11 9.15 -23.48
N SER A 65 -10.43 9.21 -23.75
CA SER A 65 -11.40 8.26 -23.19
C SER A 65 -11.12 6.82 -23.63
N PHE A 66 -10.69 6.63 -24.88
CA PHE A 66 -10.33 5.31 -25.42
C PHE A 66 -8.91 4.87 -25.05
N LEU A 67 -8.01 5.75 -24.56
CA LEU A 67 -6.66 5.36 -24.15
C LEU A 67 -6.53 5.17 -22.63
N VAL A 68 -7.24 5.96 -21.82
CA VAL A 68 -7.10 5.93 -20.35
C VAL A 68 -7.64 4.63 -19.74
N LEU A 69 -8.70 4.06 -20.32
CA LEU A 69 -9.30 2.80 -19.84
C LEU A 69 -8.55 1.52 -20.26
N PRO A 70 -8.10 1.33 -21.53
CA PRO A 70 -7.41 0.10 -21.90
C PRO A 70 -5.95 0.03 -21.44
N THR A 71 -5.27 1.16 -21.25
CA THR A 71 -3.88 1.13 -20.76
C THR A 71 -3.81 0.72 -19.30
N THR A 72 -4.73 1.21 -18.47
CA THR A 72 -4.82 0.84 -17.05
C THR A 72 -5.26 -0.60 -16.85
N SER A 73 -6.22 -1.09 -17.65
CA SER A 73 -6.66 -2.50 -17.55
C SER A 73 -5.63 -3.49 -18.06
N TRP A 74 -4.84 -3.15 -19.08
CA TRP A 74 -3.78 -4.02 -19.59
C TRP A 74 -2.57 -4.09 -18.66
N LEU A 75 -2.20 -2.98 -18.01
CA LEU A 75 -1.16 -2.96 -16.98
C LEU A 75 -1.61 -3.72 -15.71
N GLY A 76 -2.85 -3.50 -15.25
CA GLY A 76 -3.39 -4.23 -14.09
C GLY A 76 -3.53 -5.73 -14.33
N GLN A 77 -3.96 -6.15 -15.53
CA GLN A 77 -4.02 -7.58 -15.88
C GLN A 77 -2.63 -8.22 -15.92
N ARG A 78 -1.59 -7.50 -16.36
CA ARG A 78 -0.22 -8.01 -16.37
C ARG A 78 0.31 -8.21 -14.96
N GLU A 79 0.12 -7.23 -14.07
CA GLU A 79 0.51 -7.35 -12.66
C GLU A 79 -0.23 -8.48 -11.95
N GLU A 80 -1.53 -8.65 -12.20
CA GLU A 80 -2.29 -9.75 -11.62
C GLU A 80 -1.84 -11.12 -12.19
N VAL A 81 -1.55 -11.22 -13.49
CA VAL A 81 -1.00 -12.43 -14.09
C VAL A 81 0.38 -12.76 -13.50
N ASP A 82 1.27 -11.78 -13.36
CA ASP A 82 2.61 -11.97 -12.80
C ASP A 82 2.58 -12.35 -11.31
N ALA A 83 1.65 -11.78 -10.54
CA ALA A 83 1.44 -12.17 -9.14
C ALA A 83 0.94 -13.61 -9.04
N ARG A 84 -0.03 -14.00 -9.88
CA ARG A 84 -0.60 -15.36 -9.90
C ARG A 84 0.40 -16.40 -10.37
N THR A 85 1.25 -16.08 -11.36
CA THR A 85 2.29 -17.01 -11.84
C THR A 85 3.35 -17.25 -10.76
N THR A 86 3.74 -16.20 -10.03
CA THR A 86 4.68 -16.30 -8.90
C THR A 86 4.12 -17.19 -7.78
N GLU A 87 2.83 -17.01 -7.44
CA GLU A 87 2.13 -17.85 -6.47
C GLU A 87 2.10 -19.32 -6.90
N LEU A 88 1.78 -19.59 -8.17
CA LEU A 88 1.77 -20.94 -8.72
C LEU A 88 3.16 -21.59 -8.75
N GLU A 89 4.21 -20.83 -9.07
CA GLU A 89 5.59 -21.33 -9.05
C GLU A 89 6.00 -21.73 -7.63
N THR A 90 5.64 -20.92 -6.64
CA THR A 90 5.92 -21.20 -5.23
C THR A 90 5.23 -22.48 -4.76
N ILE A 91 3.94 -22.64 -5.09
CA ILE A 91 3.17 -23.84 -4.72
C ILE A 91 3.73 -25.08 -5.43
N LYS A 92 4.05 -24.99 -6.72
CA LYS A 92 4.64 -26.10 -7.47
C LYS A 92 5.96 -26.55 -6.87
N ARG A 93 6.84 -25.60 -6.52
CA ARG A 93 8.13 -25.91 -5.88
C ARG A 93 7.96 -26.67 -4.57
N ALA A 94 7.02 -26.24 -3.72
CA ALA A 94 6.73 -26.92 -2.47
C ALA A 94 6.17 -28.34 -2.71
N THR A 95 5.29 -28.51 -3.71
CA THR A 95 4.78 -29.83 -4.09
C THR A 95 5.89 -30.75 -4.60
N ASP A 96 6.80 -30.26 -5.44
CA ASP A 96 7.90 -31.05 -5.99
C ASP A 96 8.88 -31.50 -4.88
N GLU A 97 9.15 -30.63 -3.91
CA GLU A 97 9.97 -30.95 -2.73
C GLU A 97 9.31 -32.03 -1.87
N LEU A 98 8.02 -31.86 -1.55
CA LEU A 98 7.26 -32.86 -0.79
C LEU A 98 7.18 -34.20 -1.53
N GLN A 99 7.00 -34.19 -2.85
CA GLN A 99 6.95 -35.42 -3.64
C GLN A 99 8.31 -36.12 -3.65
N THR A 100 9.41 -35.37 -3.74
CA THR A 100 10.77 -35.92 -3.65
C THR A 100 10.99 -36.61 -2.31
N GLU A 101 10.52 -35.99 -1.22
CA GLU A 101 10.63 -36.57 0.12
C GLU A 101 9.76 -37.83 0.27
N VAL A 102 8.53 -37.81 -0.26
CA VAL A 102 7.66 -38.99 -0.30
C VAL A 102 8.31 -40.13 -1.11
N ASP A 103 8.89 -39.83 -2.25
CA ASP A 103 9.58 -40.81 -3.08
C ASP A 103 10.78 -41.40 -2.34
N ARG A 104 11.56 -40.57 -1.61
CA ARG A 104 12.65 -40.99 -0.73
C ARG A 104 12.14 -41.92 0.38
N LEU A 105 11.07 -41.54 1.08
CA LEU A 105 10.49 -42.32 2.18
C LEU A 105 9.87 -43.63 1.71
N ASN A 106 9.42 -43.72 0.46
CA ASN A 106 8.88 -44.96 -0.12
C ASN A 106 9.97 -45.96 -0.53
N THR A 107 11.25 -45.56 -0.56
CA THR A 107 12.34 -46.51 -0.76
C THR A 107 12.49 -47.42 0.45
N PRO A 108 12.91 -48.70 0.29
CA PRO A 108 13.10 -49.61 1.42
C PRO A 108 14.08 -49.07 2.47
N GLU A 109 15.14 -48.41 2.03
CA GLU A 109 16.13 -47.73 2.89
C GLU A 109 15.47 -46.55 3.66
N GLY A 110 14.64 -45.75 2.98
CA GLY A 110 13.91 -44.65 3.61
C GLY A 110 12.91 -45.10 4.67
N ILE A 111 12.23 -46.24 4.47
CA ILE A 111 11.34 -46.83 5.48
C ILE A 111 12.12 -47.30 6.69
N GLU A 112 13.27 -47.94 6.50
CA GLU A 112 14.12 -48.39 7.60
C GLU A 112 14.66 -47.22 8.43
N ASP A 113 15.11 -46.16 7.77
CA ASP A 113 15.60 -44.94 8.42
C ASP A 113 14.48 -44.21 9.17
N ALA A 114 13.30 -44.03 8.55
CA ALA A 114 12.14 -43.44 9.20
C ALA A 114 11.67 -44.28 10.40
N ALA A 115 11.65 -45.61 10.28
CA ALA A 115 11.32 -46.50 11.39
C ALA A 115 12.34 -46.40 12.54
N ARG A 116 13.62 -46.19 12.23
CA ARG A 116 14.66 -45.99 13.24
C ARG A 116 14.50 -44.64 13.96
N GLU A 117 14.22 -43.57 13.22
CA GLU A 117 14.10 -42.21 13.75
C GLU A 117 12.81 -42.00 14.54
N GLU A 118 11.66 -42.41 13.99
CA GLU A 118 10.35 -42.18 14.60
C GLU A 118 9.97 -43.24 15.65
N LEU A 119 10.15 -44.52 15.31
CA LEU A 119 9.69 -45.64 16.14
C LEU A 119 10.81 -46.21 17.01
N GLY A 120 12.05 -45.78 16.79
CA GLY A 120 13.20 -46.36 17.46
C GLY A 120 13.40 -47.83 17.11
N TYR A 121 12.94 -48.26 15.93
CA TYR A 121 13.01 -49.63 15.47
C TYR A 121 14.47 -50.08 15.31
N VAL A 122 14.73 -51.34 15.63
CA VAL A 122 16.06 -51.95 15.64
C VAL A 122 15.95 -53.28 14.91
N MET A 123 16.84 -53.55 13.95
CA MET A 123 16.78 -54.76 13.15
C MET A 123 17.15 -56.00 13.96
N ALA A 124 16.72 -57.17 13.48
CA ALA A 124 17.03 -58.44 14.13
C ALA A 124 18.56 -58.63 14.23
N GLY A 125 19.10 -58.63 15.45
CA GLY A 125 20.53 -58.76 15.72
C GLY A 125 21.24 -57.47 16.17
N GLU A 126 20.57 -56.31 16.10
CA GLU A 126 21.10 -55.05 16.62
C GLU A 126 20.67 -54.82 18.09
N GLN A 127 21.53 -54.19 18.89
CA GLN A 127 21.22 -53.82 20.28
C GLN A 127 21.40 -52.31 20.49
N ARG A 128 20.31 -51.63 20.90
CA ARG A 128 20.37 -50.22 21.31
C ARG A 128 21.16 -50.12 22.63
N ARG A 129 22.38 -49.59 22.58
CA ARG A 129 23.16 -49.25 23.78
C ARG A 129 23.04 -47.77 24.09
N GLN A 130 22.43 -47.45 25.22
CA GLN A 130 22.45 -46.09 25.76
C GLN A 130 23.77 -45.89 26.50
N ILE A 131 24.62 -45.01 25.97
CA ILE A 131 25.85 -44.61 26.66
C ILE A 131 25.45 -43.57 27.70
N VAL A 132 25.23 -44.01 28.93
CA VAL A 132 25.12 -43.09 30.07
C VAL A 132 26.55 -42.71 30.46
N GLY A 133 26.88 -41.42 30.38
CA GLY A 133 28.17 -40.91 30.85
C GLY A 133 28.38 -41.25 32.32
N ASP A 134 29.63 -41.52 32.72
CA ASP A 134 30.00 -41.83 34.09
C ASP A 134 29.43 -40.78 35.05
N SER A 135 28.64 -41.20 36.04
CA SER A 135 27.99 -40.32 37.03
C SER A 135 28.97 -39.60 37.98
N ARG A 136 30.29 -39.73 37.73
CA ARG A 136 31.38 -39.09 38.49
C ARG A 136 31.76 -37.70 37.97
N ALA A 137 30.84 -36.98 37.34
CA ALA A 137 31.07 -35.56 37.06
C ALA A 137 31.14 -34.78 38.40
N PRO A 138 32.18 -33.96 38.62
CA PRO A 138 32.20 -33.02 39.73
C PRO A 138 30.92 -32.17 39.72
N ILE A 139 30.18 -32.14 40.83
CA ILE A 139 28.89 -31.43 40.98
C ILE A 139 29.10 -29.91 41.08
N GLU A 140 30.32 -29.42 40.83
CA GLU A 140 30.63 -28.00 40.79
C GLU A 140 30.19 -27.42 39.45
N LEU A 141 28.95 -26.95 39.41
CA LEU A 141 28.43 -26.19 38.28
C LEU A 141 29.12 -24.82 38.21
N PRO A 142 29.38 -24.28 37.00
CA PRO A 142 29.96 -22.96 36.85
C PRO A 142 29.04 -21.86 37.43
N THR A 143 29.66 -20.83 38.01
CA THR A 143 28.97 -19.62 38.47
C THR A 143 28.19 -18.97 37.32
N GLY A 144 26.91 -18.67 37.55
CA GLY A 144 26.02 -18.05 36.55
C GLY A 144 25.03 -19.00 35.85
N TRP A 145 25.06 -20.30 36.13
CA TRP A 145 23.99 -21.21 35.73
C TRP A 145 22.76 -21.05 36.64
N PRO A 146 21.54 -21.30 36.16
CA PRO A 146 20.30 -21.06 36.92
C PRO A 146 20.21 -21.80 38.28
N TYR A 147 20.98 -22.87 38.47
CA TYR A 147 21.03 -23.64 39.71
C TYR A 147 21.87 -23.01 40.82
N ASP A 148 22.75 -22.05 40.50
CA ASP A 148 23.55 -21.28 41.47
C ASP A 148 22.68 -20.36 42.33
N LEU A 149 21.60 -19.81 41.76
CA LEU A 149 20.61 -19.05 42.52
C LEU A 149 19.85 -19.94 43.52
N VAL A 150 19.56 -21.18 43.15
CA VAL A 150 18.84 -22.13 44.02
C VAL A 150 19.73 -22.53 45.21
N THR A 151 21.02 -22.80 44.99
CA THR A 151 21.96 -23.11 46.07
C THR A 151 22.13 -21.91 47.01
N GLN A 152 22.16 -20.69 46.46
CA GLN A 152 22.22 -19.46 47.26
C GLN A 152 20.96 -19.23 48.11
N ILE A 153 19.76 -19.47 47.55
CA ILE A 153 18.50 -19.35 48.28
C ILE A 153 18.43 -20.37 49.43
N VAL A 154 18.80 -21.62 49.17
CA VAL A 154 18.80 -22.69 50.19
C VAL A 154 19.77 -22.36 51.32
N SER A 155 20.98 -21.89 51.00
CA SER A 155 21.98 -21.51 52.00
C SER A 155 21.54 -20.32 52.86
N ILE A 156 20.90 -19.30 52.28
CA ILE A 156 20.32 -18.19 53.04
C ILE A 156 19.23 -18.69 53.99
N ARG A 157 18.30 -19.52 53.51
CA ARG A 157 17.20 -20.08 54.32
C ARG A 157 17.72 -20.96 55.46
N MET A 158 18.77 -21.73 55.23
CA MET A 158 19.38 -22.58 56.25
C MET A 158 20.08 -21.76 57.34
N ASN A 159 20.73 -20.65 56.97
CA ASN A 159 21.32 -19.71 57.92
C ASN A 159 20.26 -18.95 58.72
N GLU A 160 19.17 -18.53 58.07
CA GLU A 160 18.02 -17.91 58.74
C GLU A 160 17.37 -18.87 59.75
N ALA A 161 17.16 -20.13 59.37
CA ALA A 161 16.64 -21.16 60.27
C ALA A 161 17.57 -21.42 61.48
N ALA A 162 18.89 -21.39 61.28
CA ALA A 162 19.87 -21.52 62.36
C ALA A 162 19.92 -20.27 63.27
N ALA A 163 19.55 -19.09 62.76
CA ALA A 163 19.46 -17.86 63.54
C ALA A 163 18.14 -17.77 64.33
N GLU A 164 17.03 -18.29 63.76
CA GLU A 164 15.71 -18.30 64.40
C GLU A 164 15.60 -19.38 65.49
N ASN A 165 16.16 -20.57 65.25
CA ASN A 165 16.32 -21.60 66.27
C ASN A 165 17.81 -21.81 66.53
N PRO A 166 18.43 -21.00 67.41
CA PRO A 166 19.82 -21.22 67.78
C PRO A 166 19.94 -22.64 68.36
N PRO A 167 20.82 -23.48 67.82
CA PRO A 167 21.06 -24.80 68.42
C PRO A 167 21.47 -24.61 69.89
N PRO A 168 21.01 -25.48 70.82
CA PRO A 168 21.48 -25.42 72.20
C PRO A 168 23.01 -25.44 72.20
N ALA A 169 23.62 -24.51 72.94
CA ALA A 169 25.07 -24.33 73.00
C ALA A 169 25.75 -25.61 73.51
N ASN A 170 26.29 -26.43 72.58
CA ASN A 170 27.46 -27.33 72.61
C ASN A 170 27.75 -28.19 73.88
N PRO A 171 28.47 -29.32 73.73
CA PRO A 171 28.28 -30.47 72.86
C PRO A 171 28.29 -31.77 73.68
N ASP A 172 27.28 -32.64 73.56
CA ASP A 172 27.56 -34.05 73.88
C ASP A 172 28.27 -34.64 72.66
N PRO A 173 29.46 -35.25 72.81
CA PRO A 173 30.12 -35.94 71.72
C PRO A 173 29.21 -37.10 71.32
N VAL A 174 28.51 -36.97 70.20
CA VAL A 174 27.92 -38.13 69.53
C VAL A 174 29.11 -38.96 69.06
N THR A 175 29.47 -39.94 69.90
CA THR A 175 30.34 -41.06 69.58
C THR A 175 29.95 -41.57 68.19
N PRO A 176 30.91 -41.85 67.29
CA PRO A 176 30.59 -42.60 66.10
C PRO A 176 30.00 -43.94 66.55
N VAL A 177 28.71 -44.15 66.30
CA VAL A 177 28.08 -45.47 66.48
C VAL A 177 28.66 -46.35 65.38
N THR A 178 29.81 -46.94 65.71
CA THR A 178 30.23 -48.24 65.17
C THR A 178 29.14 -49.23 65.58
N ALA A 179 28.15 -49.42 64.71
CA ALA A 179 27.43 -50.68 64.59
C ALA A 179 28.19 -51.46 63.50
N LEU A 180 29.27 -52.17 63.81
CA LEU A 180 29.31 -53.52 64.37
C LEU A 180 28.01 -54.34 64.18
N LEU A 181 27.96 -55.03 63.03
CA LEU A 181 27.48 -56.41 62.81
C LEU A 181 26.00 -56.75 63.06
N PRO A 182 25.47 -57.90 62.58
CA PRO A 182 26.12 -59.07 61.98
C PRO A 182 26.04 -59.21 60.44
#